data_AF-A0A927YHT5-F1
#
_entry.id   AF-A0A927YHT5-F1
#
_cell.length_a   1.000
_cell.length_b   1.000
_cell.length_c   1.000
_cell.angle_alpha   90.00
_cell.angle_beta   90.00
_cell.angle_gamma   90.00
#
_symmetry.space_group_name_H-M   'P 1'
#
loop_
_entity.id
_entity.type
_entity.pdbx_description
1 polymer ?
#
loop_
_entity_poly.entity_id
_entity_poly.type
_entity_poly.pdbx_seq_one_letter_code
_entity_poly.pdbx_strand_id
1 'polypeptide(L)'
;MKTNNKGFSLVELIIVIAIMAILVGIMAPQLLRYVEKSRVTADEELLNAIYSAVVYASYDPIVLDDPNAKAIIDSLVTPRTLESIMTPAGNAYAAEVMDTLGWSDLNQATYEAMLESAHESNCEIWIAYQGGVQNPIAMWITTTDSRGKRDTSHSGTSVDDIGINICIK
;
A
#
# COMPACT_ATOMS: atom_id res chain seq x y z
N MET A 1 27.39 -18.95 57.54
CA MET A 1 27.09 -19.38 56.16
C MET A 1 28.00 -18.59 55.22
N LYS A 2 28.88 -19.24 54.45
CA LYS A 2 29.82 -18.55 53.53
C LYS A 2 29.14 -18.37 52.17
N THR A 3 28.82 -17.13 51.81
CA THR A 3 28.26 -16.76 50.52
C THR A 3 29.37 -16.69 49.48
N ASN A 4 29.44 -17.70 48.61
CA ASN A 4 30.33 -17.71 47.43
C ASN A 4 29.76 -16.79 46.36
N ASN A 5 29.92 -15.49 46.54
CA ASN A 5 29.66 -14.52 45.47
C ASN A 5 30.85 -14.55 44.52
N LYS A 6 30.88 -15.53 43.61
CA LYS A 6 31.69 -15.46 42.39
C LYS A 6 31.00 -14.43 41.48
N GLY A 7 31.27 -13.16 41.74
CA GLY A 7 30.85 -12.08 40.85
C GLY A 7 31.42 -12.32 39.46
N PHE A 8 30.62 -11.99 38.45
CA PHE A 8 31.01 -12.02 37.03
C PHE A 8 32.39 -11.36 36.88
N SER A 9 33.33 -12.04 36.21
CA SER A 9 34.64 -11.44 35.96
C SER A 9 34.45 -10.23 35.04
N LEU A 10 35.16 -9.14 35.33
CA LEU A 10 35.17 -7.94 34.48
C LEU A 10 35.58 -8.30 33.04
N VAL A 11 36.46 -9.30 32.89
CA VAL A 11 36.89 -9.84 31.59
C VAL A 11 35.74 -10.55 30.87
N GLU A 12 34.94 -11.34 31.57
CA GLU A 12 33.77 -12.02 30.98
C GLU A 12 32.77 -11.00 30.45
N LEU A 13 32.58 -9.87 31.16
CA LEU A 13 31.70 -8.80 30.73
C LEU A 13 32.21 -8.06 29.47
N ILE A 14 33.52 -7.77 29.39
CA ILE A 14 34.10 -7.08 28.23
C ILE A 14 33.99 -7.91 26.95
N ILE A 15 34.22 -9.22 27.05
CA ILE A 15 34.10 -10.12 25.88
C ILE A 15 32.64 -10.15 25.40
N VAL A 16 31.67 -10.16 26.31
CA VAL A 16 30.25 -10.17 25.96
C VAL A 16 29.84 -8.90 25.20
N ILE A 17 30.23 -7.71 25.69
CA ILE A 17 29.89 -6.46 24.98
C ILE A 17 30.58 -6.37 23.61
N ALA A 18 31.80 -6.94 23.47
CA ALA A 18 32.52 -6.96 22.21
C ALA A 18 31.79 -7.81 21.15
N ILE A 19 31.30 -8.99 21.53
CA ILE A 19 30.55 -9.86 20.61
C ILE A 19 29.19 -9.24 20.27
N MET A 20 28.47 -8.70 21.26
CA MET A 20 27.19 -8.01 21.02
C MET A 20 27.36 -6.81 20.07
N ALA A 21 28.44 -6.06 20.18
CA ALA A 21 28.74 -4.94 19.27
C ALA A 21 28.94 -5.39 17.81
N ILE A 22 29.65 -6.50 17.59
CA ILE A 22 29.86 -7.07 16.25
C ILE A 22 28.52 -7.55 15.66
N LEU A 23 27.71 -8.28 16.45
CA LEU A 23 26.42 -8.79 16.01
C LEU A 23 25.46 -7.67 15.60
N VAL A 24 25.34 -6.63 16.43
CA VAL A 24 24.48 -5.47 16.14
C VAL A 24 25.00 -4.71 14.92
N GLY A 25 26.31 -4.58 14.75
CA GLY A 25 26.92 -3.90 13.61
C GLY A 25 26.54 -4.49 12.25
N ILE A 26 26.39 -5.81 12.16
CA ILE A 26 25.98 -6.50 10.92
C ILE A 26 24.45 -6.50 10.77
N MET A 27 23.71 -6.66 11.87
CA MET A 27 22.25 -6.77 11.85
C MET A 27 21.54 -5.45 11.56
N ALA A 28 22.05 -4.31 12.04
CA ALA A 28 21.42 -3.00 11.89
C ALA A 28 21.04 -2.64 10.43
N PRO A 29 21.93 -2.70 9.42
CA PRO A 29 21.56 -2.38 8.04
C PRO A 29 20.57 -3.38 7.44
N GLN A 30 20.63 -4.64 7.86
CA GLN A 30 19.72 -5.68 7.37
C GLN A 30 18.30 -5.47 7.90
N LEU A 31 18.16 -5.12 9.18
CA LEU A 31 16.88 -4.82 9.81
C LEU A 31 16.20 -3.61 9.16
N LEU A 32 16.93 -2.53 8.88
CA LEU A 32 16.37 -1.35 8.21
C LEU A 32 15.76 -1.70 6.84
N ARG A 33 16.46 -2.52 6.04
CA ARG A 33 15.96 -2.96 4.73
C ARG A 33 14.72 -3.86 4.83
N TYR A 34 14.63 -4.69 5.88
CA TYR A 34 13.44 -5.51 6.10
C TYR A 34 12.24 -4.67 6.54
N VAL A 35 12.44 -3.62 7.34
CA VAL A 35 11.36 -2.69 7.73
C VAL A 35 10.84 -1.95 6.50
N GLU A 36 11.71 -1.39 5.66
CA GLU A 36 11.30 -0.73 4.41
C GLU A 36 10.52 -1.68 3.50
N LYS A 37 11.03 -2.91 3.31
CA LYS A 37 10.34 -3.92 2.51
C LYS A 37 8.99 -4.31 3.10
N SER A 38 8.87 -4.41 4.42
CA SER A 38 7.61 -4.72 5.09
C SER A 38 6.56 -3.64 4.87
N ARG A 39 6.96 -2.35 4.84
CA ARG A 39 6.06 -1.23 4.53
C ARG A 39 5.54 -1.32 3.10
N VAL A 40 6.42 -1.63 2.14
CA VAL A 40 6.02 -1.85 0.73
C VAL A 40 5.06 -3.03 0.61
N THR A 41 5.36 -4.16 1.26
CA THR A 41 4.48 -5.34 1.22
C THR A 41 3.11 -5.07 1.87
N ALA A 42 3.06 -4.32 2.98
CA ALA A 42 1.78 -3.93 3.59
C ALA A 42 0.93 -3.08 2.63
N ASP A 43 1.55 -2.16 1.91
CA ASP A 43 0.86 -1.33 0.92
C ASP A 43 0.44 -2.12 -0.32
N GLU A 44 1.25 -3.09 -0.78
CA GLU A 44 0.87 -4.04 -1.82
C GLU A 44 -0.33 -4.90 -1.40
N GLU A 45 -0.39 -5.36 -0.14
CA GLU A 45 -1.52 -6.11 0.40
C GLU A 45 -2.80 -5.26 0.45
N LEU A 46 -2.69 -4.01 0.90
CA LEU A 46 -3.81 -3.06 0.88
C LEU A 46 -4.29 -2.78 -0.54
N LEU A 47 -3.37 -2.56 -1.48
CA LEU A 47 -3.69 -2.32 -2.89
C LEU A 47 -4.34 -3.54 -3.53
N ASN A 48 -3.90 -4.76 -3.18
CA ASN A 48 -4.53 -6.01 -3.61
C ASN A 48 -5.95 -6.19 -3.08
N ALA A 49 -6.21 -5.78 -1.84
CA ALA A 49 -7.55 -5.81 -1.26
C ALA A 49 -8.50 -4.87 -2.02
N ILE A 50 -8.06 -3.63 -2.27
CA ILE A 50 -8.84 -2.66 -3.05
C ILE A 50 -9.03 -3.15 -4.49
N TYR A 51 -7.96 -3.63 -5.13
CA TYR A 51 -8.02 -4.18 -6.48
C TYR A 51 -9.07 -5.28 -6.60
N SER A 52 -9.07 -6.24 -5.66
CA SER A 52 -10.03 -7.35 -5.65
C SER A 52 -11.46 -6.84 -5.47
N ALA A 53 -11.69 -5.85 -4.61
CA ALA A 53 -13.01 -5.24 -4.40
C ALA A 53 -13.50 -4.49 -5.64
N VAL A 54 -12.63 -3.70 -6.28
CA VAL A 54 -12.91 -2.94 -7.51
C VAL A 54 -13.26 -3.88 -8.66
N VAL A 55 -12.50 -4.96 -8.83
CA VAL A 55 -12.77 -5.97 -9.86
C VAL A 55 -14.06 -6.72 -9.57
N TYR A 56 -14.29 -7.13 -8.31
CA TYR A 56 -15.51 -7.81 -7.90
C TYR A 56 -16.76 -6.95 -8.17
N ALA A 57 -16.75 -5.69 -7.72
CA ALA A 57 -17.82 -4.73 -7.96
C ALA A 57 -18.08 -4.51 -9.46
N SER A 58 -17.04 -4.58 -10.30
CA SER A 58 -17.19 -4.41 -11.76
C SER A 58 -17.99 -5.54 -12.44
N TYR A 59 -18.14 -6.69 -11.77
CA TYR A 59 -18.91 -7.83 -12.27
C TYR A 59 -20.30 -7.97 -11.62
N ASP A 60 -20.64 -7.10 -10.66
CA ASP A 60 -21.94 -7.17 -9.99
C ASP A 60 -23.08 -6.73 -10.94
N PRO A 61 -24.17 -7.53 -11.08
CA PRO A 61 -25.30 -7.14 -11.93
C PRO A 61 -25.95 -5.80 -11.54
N ILE A 62 -25.99 -5.45 -10.25
CA ILE A 62 -26.54 -4.17 -9.76
C ILE A 62 -25.70 -2.99 -10.29
N VAL A 63 -24.38 -3.15 -10.28
CA VAL A 63 -23.44 -2.15 -10.80
C VAL A 63 -23.56 -2.03 -12.32
N LEU A 64 -23.71 -3.15 -13.01
CA LEU A 64 -23.85 -3.16 -14.48
C LEU A 64 -25.16 -2.52 -14.95
N ASP A 65 -26.22 -2.56 -14.13
CA ASP A 65 -27.52 -1.94 -14.42
C ASP A 65 -27.59 -0.44 -14.02
N ASP A 66 -26.63 0.09 -13.25
CA ASP A 66 -26.57 1.52 -12.87
C ASP A 66 -25.84 2.36 -13.95
N PRO A 67 -26.52 3.31 -14.63
CA PRO A 67 -25.89 4.17 -15.63
C PRO A 67 -24.71 5.00 -15.09
N ASN A 68 -24.75 5.41 -13.82
CA ASN A 68 -23.67 6.19 -13.21
C ASN A 68 -22.43 5.33 -12.97
N ALA A 69 -22.62 4.12 -12.42
CA ALA A 69 -21.57 3.13 -12.25
C ALA A 69 -20.90 2.78 -13.58
N LYS A 70 -21.69 2.54 -14.63
CA LYS A 70 -21.16 2.28 -15.97
C LYS A 70 -20.35 3.47 -16.51
N ALA A 71 -20.82 4.69 -16.33
CA ALA A 71 -20.10 5.88 -16.78
C ALA A 71 -18.74 6.01 -16.06
N ILE A 72 -18.66 5.67 -14.77
CA ILE A 72 -17.41 5.61 -14.02
C ILE A 72 -16.49 4.54 -14.62
N ILE A 73 -16.96 3.30 -14.76
CA ILE A 73 -16.14 2.19 -15.30
C ILE A 73 -15.60 2.54 -16.69
N ASP A 74 -16.44 3.07 -17.59
CA ASP A 74 -16.04 3.44 -18.96
C ASP A 74 -14.99 4.55 -19.00
N SER A 75 -14.91 5.38 -17.96
CA SER A 75 -13.96 6.50 -17.88
C SER A 75 -12.68 6.15 -17.12
N LEU A 76 -12.54 4.91 -16.62
CA LEU A 76 -11.27 4.36 -16.11
C LEU A 76 -10.23 4.11 -17.21
N VAL A 77 -10.60 4.27 -18.49
CA VAL A 77 -9.62 4.27 -19.61
C VAL A 77 -8.53 5.33 -19.39
N THR A 78 -8.87 6.43 -18.73
CA THR A 78 -7.91 7.41 -18.22
C THR A 78 -7.68 7.18 -16.73
N PRO A 79 -6.42 7.29 -16.24
CA PRO A 79 -6.15 7.22 -14.81
C PRO A 79 -7.01 8.18 -14.00
N ARG A 80 -7.54 7.68 -12.88
CA ARG A 80 -8.29 8.49 -11.91
C ARG A 80 -7.96 8.10 -10.48
N THR A 81 -8.19 9.02 -9.54
CA THR A 81 -8.06 8.73 -8.12
C THR A 81 -9.16 7.77 -7.65
N LEU A 82 -8.86 6.97 -6.63
CA LEU A 82 -9.82 6.07 -6.00
C LEU A 82 -11.04 6.85 -5.46
N GLU A 83 -10.82 8.01 -4.87
CA GLU A 83 -11.90 8.87 -4.35
C GLU A 83 -12.90 9.28 -5.44
N SER A 84 -12.44 9.46 -6.68
CA SER A 84 -13.31 9.85 -7.79
C SER A 84 -14.40 8.82 -8.12
N ILE A 85 -14.22 7.54 -7.73
CA ILE A 85 -15.25 6.52 -7.96
C ILE A 85 -16.49 6.76 -7.10
N MET A 86 -16.37 7.51 -6.01
CA MET A 86 -17.52 7.91 -5.19
C MET A 86 -18.37 9.00 -5.85
N THR A 87 -17.96 9.55 -6.99
CA THR A 87 -18.66 10.62 -7.71
C THR A 87 -19.31 10.09 -8.98
N PRO A 88 -20.63 10.27 -9.18
CA PRO A 88 -21.59 10.94 -8.30
C PRO A 88 -21.89 10.14 -7.02
N ALA A 89 -22.21 10.85 -5.93
CA ALA A 89 -22.48 10.24 -4.63
C ALA A 89 -23.67 9.27 -4.71
N GLY A 90 -23.53 8.11 -4.04
CA GLY A 90 -24.56 7.07 -4.00
C GLY A 90 -24.63 6.18 -5.24
N ASN A 91 -23.59 6.17 -6.08
CA ASN A 91 -23.50 5.21 -7.19
C ASN A 91 -23.30 3.78 -6.67
N ALA A 92 -23.82 2.80 -7.40
CA ALA A 92 -23.76 1.39 -7.00
C ALA A 92 -22.31 0.85 -6.95
N TYR A 93 -21.43 1.34 -7.83
CA TYR A 93 -20.05 0.87 -7.92
C TYR A 93 -19.26 1.12 -6.64
N ALA A 94 -19.24 2.37 -6.17
CA ALA A 94 -18.57 2.73 -4.92
C ALA A 94 -19.20 2.02 -3.72
N ALA A 95 -20.52 1.83 -3.71
CA ALA A 95 -21.22 1.13 -2.63
C ALA A 95 -20.74 -0.33 -2.51
N GLU A 96 -20.67 -1.07 -3.62
CA GLU A 96 -20.18 -2.46 -3.64
C GLU A 96 -18.69 -2.56 -3.28
N VAL A 97 -17.86 -1.63 -3.75
CA VAL A 97 -16.44 -1.58 -3.37
C VAL A 97 -16.29 -1.37 -1.86
N MET A 98 -17.05 -0.42 -1.29
CA MET A 98 -17.02 -0.13 0.15
C MET A 98 -17.57 -1.29 0.98
N ASP A 99 -18.63 -1.97 0.53
CA ASP A 99 -19.18 -3.15 1.21
C ASP A 99 -18.17 -4.30 1.23
N THR A 100 -17.51 -4.55 0.10
CA THR A 100 -16.48 -5.58 0.00
C THR A 100 -15.27 -5.32 0.90
N LEU A 101 -14.86 -4.05 1.04
CA LEU A 101 -13.74 -3.65 1.90
C LEU A 101 -14.13 -3.49 3.38
N GLY A 102 -15.43 -3.37 3.68
CA GLY A 102 -15.93 -3.02 5.01
C GLY A 102 -15.57 -1.58 5.41
N TRP A 103 -15.40 -0.68 4.44
CA TRP A 103 -15.00 0.71 4.68
C TRP A 103 -16.21 1.65 4.64
N SER A 104 -16.15 2.77 5.37
CA SER A 104 -17.19 3.79 5.35
C SER A 104 -17.12 4.72 4.14
N ASP A 105 -15.93 4.86 3.56
CA ASP A 105 -15.62 5.77 2.48
C ASP A 105 -14.29 5.37 1.81
N LEU A 106 -14.04 5.94 0.64
CA LEU A 106 -12.81 5.79 -0.15
C LEU A 106 -12.05 7.11 -0.25
N ASN A 107 -12.23 7.99 0.75
CA ASN A 107 -11.60 9.30 0.76
C ASN A 107 -10.11 9.16 1.01
N GLN A 108 -9.35 10.13 0.50
CA GLN A 108 -7.90 10.18 0.69
C GLN A 108 -7.44 9.97 2.13
N ALA A 109 -8.03 10.71 3.07
CA ALA A 109 -7.63 10.63 4.47
C ALA A 109 -7.79 9.23 5.09
N THR A 110 -8.74 8.42 4.59
CA THR A 110 -9.06 7.11 5.16
C THR A 110 -8.04 6.07 4.73
N TYR A 111 -7.72 5.98 3.44
CA TYR A 111 -6.72 5.04 2.97
C TYR A 111 -5.29 5.52 3.23
N GLU A 112 -5.03 6.83 3.22
CA GLU A 112 -3.70 7.39 3.54
C GLU A 112 -3.27 7.03 4.97
N ALA A 113 -4.21 6.99 5.92
CA ALA A 113 -3.93 6.53 7.28
C ALA A 113 -3.52 5.05 7.38
N MET A 114 -3.80 4.25 6.35
CA MET A 114 -3.45 2.84 6.27
C MET A 114 -2.18 2.58 5.46
N LEU A 115 -1.67 3.58 4.73
CA LEU A 115 -0.46 3.46 3.93
C LEU A 115 0.77 3.55 4.84
N GLU A 116 1.48 2.44 4.94
CA GLU A 116 2.67 2.34 5.73
C GLU A 116 3.87 2.94 5.01
N SER A 117 3.95 2.90 3.67
CA SER A 117 5.10 3.45 2.92
C SER A 117 4.98 4.94 2.57
N ALA A 118 3.93 5.63 3.02
CA ALA A 118 3.74 7.06 2.79
C ALA A 118 4.94 7.88 3.32
N HIS A 119 5.45 8.79 2.48
CA HIS A 119 6.57 9.70 2.82
C HIS A 119 6.15 11.17 2.87
N GLU A 120 4.95 11.49 2.40
CA GLU A 120 4.37 12.83 2.39
C GLU A 120 2.88 12.77 2.72
N SER A 121 2.33 13.92 3.10
CA SER A 121 0.88 14.10 3.16
C SER A 121 0.30 14.18 1.74
N ASN A 122 -0.94 13.76 1.59
CA ASN A 122 -1.68 13.70 0.33
C ASN A 122 -1.21 12.58 -0.61
N CYS A 123 -0.90 11.40 -0.07
CA CYS A 123 -0.77 10.20 -0.90
C CYS A 123 -2.11 9.85 -1.54
N GLU A 124 -2.17 9.71 -2.85
CA GLU A 124 -3.34 9.27 -3.59
C GLU A 124 -3.16 7.86 -4.16
N ILE A 125 -4.25 7.09 -4.17
CA ILE A 125 -4.35 5.84 -4.91
C ILE A 125 -5.01 6.13 -6.25
N TRP A 126 -4.38 5.70 -7.32
CA TRP A 126 -4.87 5.85 -8.69
C TRP A 126 -5.24 4.50 -9.27
N ILE A 127 -6.25 4.52 -10.15
CA ILE A 127 -6.82 3.37 -10.81
C ILE A 127 -6.96 3.66 -12.32
N ALA A 128 -6.67 2.68 -13.17
CA ALA A 128 -6.85 2.79 -14.61
C ALA A 128 -7.07 1.42 -15.26
N TYR A 129 -7.85 1.36 -16.34
CA TYR A 129 -8.01 0.15 -17.12
C TYR A 129 -6.76 -0.14 -17.96
N GLN A 130 -6.17 -1.34 -17.83
CA GLN A 130 -4.95 -1.73 -18.55
C GLN A 130 -5.19 -2.71 -19.71
N GLY A 131 -6.44 -3.14 -19.95
CA GLY A 131 -6.81 -3.92 -21.14
C GLY A 131 -6.42 -5.39 -21.15
N GLY A 132 -5.96 -5.95 -20.02
CA GLY A 132 -5.61 -7.37 -19.89
C GLY A 132 -6.82 -8.27 -19.60
N VAL A 133 -6.79 -9.53 -20.06
CA VAL A 133 -7.87 -10.51 -19.83
C VAL A 133 -7.85 -11.08 -18.40
N GLN A 134 -6.68 -11.18 -17.78
CA GLN A 134 -6.54 -11.68 -16.39
C GLN A 134 -6.51 -10.57 -15.35
N ASN A 135 -6.14 -9.36 -15.76
CA ASN A 135 -6.15 -8.21 -14.88
C ASN A 135 -6.55 -6.95 -15.68
N PRO A 136 -7.83 -6.56 -15.57
CA PRO A 136 -8.36 -5.46 -16.35
C PRO A 136 -7.91 -4.09 -15.84
N ILE A 137 -7.48 -3.97 -14.57
CA ILE A 137 -7.29 -2.69 -13.89
C ILE A 137 -5.90 -2.64 -13.24
N ALA A 138 -5.15 -1.60 -13.53
CA ALA A 138 -3.96 -1.27 -12.79
C ALA A 138 -4.27 -0.31 -11.65
N MET A 139 -3.60 -0.49 -10.52
CA MET A 139 -3.66 0.43 -9.39
C MET A 139 -2.25 0.80 -8.93
N TRP A 140 -2.05 2.03 -8.48
CA TRP A 140 -0.77 2.45 -7.91
C TRP A 140 -0.94 3.56 -6.87
N ILE A 141 0.04 3.64 -5.98
CA ILE A 141 0.12 4.67 -4.94
C ILE A 141 1.10 5.76 -5.40
N THR A 142 0.70 7.02 -5.29
CA THR A 142 1.58 8.17 -5.58
C THR A 142 2.54 8.45 -4.43
N THR A 143 3.54 9.32 -4.65
CA THR A 143 4.53 9.79 -3.66
C THR A 143 5.57 8.76 -3.21
N THR A 144 5.41 7.49 -3.60
CA THR A 144 6.31 6.38 -3.26
C THR A 144 6.65 5.52 -4.48
N ASP A 145 7.93 5.32 -4.73
CA ASP A 145 8.44 4.43 -5.79
C ASP A 145 8.19 2.94 -5.48
N SER A 146 8.38 2.08 -6.48
CA SER A 146 8.28 0.62 -6.38
C SER A 146 9.21 -0.04 -5.34
N ARG A 147 10.11 0.72 -4.71
CA ARG A 147 11.03 0.26 -3.67
C ARG A 147 10.69 0.85 -2.30
N GLY A 148 9.59 1.57 -2.16
CA GLY A 148 9.18 2.19 -0.91
C GLY A 148 9.95 3.47 -0.59
N LYS A 149 10.57 4.12 -1.57
CA LYS A 149 11.26 5.40 -1.39
C LYS A 149 10.40 6.56 -1.86
N ARG A 150 10.55 7.71 -1.21
CA ARG A 150 9.90 8.95 -1.61
C ARG A 150 10.19 9.27 -3.08
N ASP A 151 9.13 9.37 -3.88
CA ASP A 151 9.14 9.86 -5.25
C ASP A 151 7.87 10.67 -5.54
N THR A 152 8.03 11.98 -5.63
CA THR A 152 6.95 12.93 -5.95
C THR A 152 7.03 13.46 -7.37
N SER A 153 7.90 12.88 -8.21
CA SER A 153 8.08 13.37 -9.58
C SER A 153 6.95 12.98 -10.53
N HIS A 154 6.03 12.12 -10.08
CA HIS A 154 4.92 11.58 -10.86
C HIS A 154 3.59 11.99 -10.21
N SER A 155 2.71 12.60 -11.00
CA SER A 155 1.40 13.11 -10.55
C SER A 155 0.30 12.03 -10.51
N GLY A 156 0.63 10.76 -10.77
CA GLY A 156 -0.35 9.67 -10.82
C GLY A 156 -1.25 9.70 -12.06
N THR A 157 -1.06 10.65 -12.98
CA THR A 157 -1.98 10.94 -14.09
C THR A 157 -1.66 10.17 -15.37
N SER A 158 -0.57 9.39 -15.42
CA SER A 158 -0.18 8.60 -16.59
C SER A 158 -0.13 7.10 -16.27
N VAL A 159 -0.49 6.28 -17.26
CA VAL A 159 -0.32 4.81 -17.23
C VAL A 159 1.16 4.41 -17.14
N ASP A 160 2.08 5.32 -17.46
CA ASP A 160 3.52 5.10 -17.28
C ASP A 160 3.92 4.94 -15.80
N ASP A 161 3.09 5.42 -14.86
CA ASP A 161 3.35 5.37 -13.42
C ASP A 161 3.21 3.94 -12.84
N ILE A 162 2.56 3.02 -13.55
CA ILE A 162 2.38 1.60 -13.18
C ILE A 162 3.69 0.79 -13.27
N GLY A 163 4.82 1.42 -13.63
CA GLY A 163 6.15 0.80 -13.58
C GLY A 163 7.10 1.45 -12.59
N ILE A 164 6.71 2.60 -12.05
CA ILE A 164 7.57 3.49 -11.27
C ILE A 164 7.19 3.41 -9.79
N ASN A 165 5.89 3.36 -9.51
CA ASN A 165 5.31 3.33 -8.17
C ASN A 165 4.99 1.90 -7.69
N ILE A 166 4.66 1.76 -6.41
CA ILE A 166 4.04 0.53 -5.89
C ILE A 166 2.73 0.32 -6.64
N CYS A 167 2.61 -0.80 -7.34
CA CYS A 167 1.50 -1.05 -8.24
C CYS A 167 1.05 -2.51 -8.25
N ILE A 168 -0.24 -2.71 -8.51
CA ILE A 168 -0.84 -4.00 -8.82
C ILE A 168 -1.39 -3.94 -10.25
N LYS A 169 -1.17 -5.01 -10.99
CA LYS A 169 -1.37 -5.13 -12.44
C LYS A 169 -1.99 -6.42 -12.84
#